data_AF-A0A1E3R1B9-F1
#
_entry.id   AF-A0A1E3R1B9-F1
#
_cell.length_a   1.000
_cell.length_b   1.000
_cell.length_c   1.000
_cell.angle_alpha   90.00
_cell.angle_beta   90.00
_cell.angle_gamma   90.00
#
_symmetry.space_group_name_H-M   'P 1'
#
loop_
_entity.id
_entity.type
_entity.pdbx_description
1 polymer ?
#
loop_
_entity_poly.entity_id
_entity_poly.type
_entity_poly.pdbx_seq_one_letter_code
_entity_poly.pdbx_strand_id
1 'polypeptide(L)'
;MSFKTVLEKTLPTVDCTVLSWCPTMDLLVVSVNAIILWVYRLNGQRVYAINAQSRVTGLAWQRGGKAFALSTADGNCRLYDSNTGKLVAVV
;
A
#
# COMPACT_ATOMS: atom_id res chain seq x y z
N MET A 1 -29.33 5.87 1.55
CA MET A 1 -27.95 6.33 1.29
C MET A 1 -27.56 5.83 -0.09
N SER A 2 -27.28 6.71 -1.05
CA SER A 2 -26.77 6.34 -2.37
C SER A 2 -25.26 6.60 -2.43
N PHE A 3 -24.50 5.65 -2.97
CA PHE A 3 -23.08 5.83 -3.23
C PHE A 3 -22.88 6.34 -4.65
N LYS A 4 -21.85 7.14 -4.87
CA LYS A 4 -21.44 7.64 -6.20
C LYS A 4 -20.03 7.17 -6.50
N THR A 5 -19.83 6.60 -7.68
CA THR A 5 -18.50 6.27 -8.18
C THR A 5 -17.70 7.56 -8.38
N VAL A 6 -16.54 7.65 -7.72
CA VAL A 6 -15.62 8.78 -7.87
C VAL A 6 -14.62 8.53 -8.99
N LEU A 7 -14.17 7.28 -9.16
CA LEU A 7 -13.16 6.89 -10.14
C LEU A 7 -13.29 5.40 -10.47
N GLU A 8 -13.00 5.06 -11.73
CA GLU A 8 -12.72 3.69 -12.17
C GLU A 8 -11.32 3.62 -12.79
N LYS A 9 -10.55 2.60 -12.44
CA LYS A 9 -9.19 2.40 -12.95
C LYS A 9 -8.84 0.92 -13.00
N THR A 10 -8.44 0.44 -14.17
CA THR A 10 -7.94 -0.92 -14.37
C THR A 10 -6.45 -0.98 -14.06
N LEU A 11 -6.06 -1.91 -13.18
CA LEU A 11 -4.66 -2.17 -12.85
C LEU A 11 -4.17 -3.41 -13.59
N PRO A 12 -2.87 -3.49 -13.93
CA PRO A 12 -2.29 -4.71 -14.44
C PRO A 12 -2.13 -5.69 -13.28
N THR A 13 -2.64 -6.90 -13.47
CA THR A 13 -2.21 -8.16 -12.84
C THR A 13 -2.93 -8.71 -11.60
N VAL A 14 -2.59 -9.98 -11.32
CA VAL A 14 -3.47 -11.13 -11.07
C VAL A 14 -3.40 -11.65 -9.63
N ASP A 15 -2.56 -11.07 -8.79
CA ASP A 15 -2.46 -11.39 -7.36
C ASP A 15 -2.37 -10.10 -6.55
N CYS A 16 -3.54 -9.62 -6.12
CA CYS A 16 -3.67 -8.58 -5.10
C CYS A 16 -3.83 -9.27 -3.74
N THR A 17 -2.73 -9.54 -3.05
CA THR A 17 -2.79 -10.11 -1.69
C THR A 17 -3.17 -9.06 -0.65
N VAL A 18 -2.86 -7.79 -0.91
CA VAL A 18 -3.10 -6.68 0.01
C VAL A 18 -3.75 -5.51 -0.71
N LEU A 19 -4.85 -5.03 -0.13
CA LEU A 19 -5.51 -3.78 -0.47
C LEU A 19 -5.95 -3.10 0.83
N SER A 20 -5.47 -1.88 1.09
CA SER A 20 -5.73 -1.23 2.38
C SER A 20 -5.70 0.30 2.29
N TRP A 21 -6.71 0.93 2.87
CA TRP A 21 -6.78 2.38 3.05
C TRP A 21 -5.99 2.83 4.28
N CYS A 22 -5.30 3.96 4.16
CA CYS A 22 -4.77 4.66 5.32
C CYS A 22 -5.94 5.16 6.19
N PRO A 23 -5.89 4.98 7.52
CA PRO A 23 -7.00 5.35 8.39
C PRO A 23 -7.24 6.86 8.51
N THR A 24 -6.25 7.69 8.19
CA THR A 24 -6.31 9.16 8.39
C THR A 24 -6.07 9.98 7.14
N MET A 25 -5.58 9.38 6.06
CA MET A 25 -5.24 10.06 4.81
C MET A 25 -5.95 9.41 3.64
N ASP A 26 -6.15 10.16 2.56
CA ASP A 26 -6.67 9.67 1.29
C ASP A 26 -5.62 8.84 0.52
N LEU A 27 -5.06 7.80 1.16
CA LEU A 27 -4.09 6.89 0.57
C LEU A 27 -4.65 5.47 0.52
N LEU A 28 -4.52 4.84 -0.63
CA LEU A 28 -4.83 3.43 -0.86
C LEU A 28 -3.55 2.72 -1.27
N VAL A 29 -3.16 1.70 -0.51
CA VAL A 29 -2.09 0.77 -0.91
C VAL A 29 -2.71 -0.43 -1.60
N VAL A 30 -2.16 -0.79 -2.76
CA VAL A 30 -2.53 -1.98 -3.53
C VAL A 30 -1.26 -2.75 -3.86
N SER A 31 -1.21 -4.04 -3.52
CA SER A 31 -0.14 -4.93 -3.99
C SER A 31 -0.36 -5.33 -5.44
N VAL A 32 0.70 -5.30 -6.24
CA VAL A 32 0.74 -5.67 -7.65
C VAL A 32 1.86 -6.66 -7.86
N ASN A 33 1.60 -7.76 -8.57
CA ASN A 33 2.57 -8.83 -8.79
C ASN A 33 3.18 -9.38 -7.49
N ALA A 34 2.44 -9.37 -6.39
CA ALA A 34 2.83 -9.83 -5.05
C ALA A 34 4.05 -9.15 -4.38
N ILE A 35 4.90 -8.41 -5.09
CA ILE A 35 6.13 -7.78 -4.53
C ILE A 35 6.15 -6.26 -4.69
N ILE A 36 5.32 -5.70 -5.58
CA ILE A 36 5.24 -4.26 -5.80
C ILE A 36 4.04 -3.73 -5.04
N LEU A 37 4.19 -2.61 -4.34
CA LEU A 37 3.03 -1.86 -3.84
C LEU A 37 2.88 -0.57 -4.61
N TRP A 38 1.66 -0.29 -5.03
CA TRP A 38 1.27 0.99 -5.58
C TRP A 38 0.44 1.75 -4.56
N VAL A 39 0.80 3.02 -4.36
CA VAL A 39 0.07 3.89 -3.44
C VAL A 39 -0.64 4.96 -4.23
N TYR A 40 -1.95 5.03 -4.05
CA TYR A 40 -2.85 5.91 -4.79
C TYR A 40 -3.52 6.92 -3.87
N ARG A 41 -3.82 8.09 -4.43
CA ARG A 41 -4.85 8.97 -3.87
C ARG A 41 -6.23 8.59 -4.39
N LEU A 42 -7.27 9.08 -3.71
CA LEU A 42 -8.68 8.87 -4.10
C LEU A 42 -8.99 9.34 -5.53
N ASN A 43 -8.26 10.36 -6.01
CA ASN A 43 -8.37 10.86 -7.39
C ASN A 43 -7.70 9.95 -8.45
N GLY A 44 -7.13 8.81 -8.06
CA GLY A 44 -6.51 7.84 -8.97
C GLY A 44 -5.05 8.12 -9.30
N GLN A 45 -4.48 9.21 -8.78
CA GLN A 45 -3.08 9.54 -8.94
C GLN A 45 -2.22 8.55 -8.14
N ARG A 46 -1.24 7.92 -8.80
CA ARG A 46 -0.23 7.13 -8.12
C ARG A 46 0.78 8.08 -7.48
N VAL A 47 0.88 8.06 -6.15
CA VAL A 47 1.79 8.92 -5.38
C VAL A 47 3.21 8.37 -5.48
N TYR A 48 3.38 7.07 -5.22
CA TYR A 48 4.65 6.38 -5.33
C TYR A 48 4.43 4.87 -5.50
N ALA A 49 5.53 4.14 -5.72
CA ALA A 49 5.57 2.69 -5.72
C ALA A 49 6.71 2.19 -4.84
N ILE A 50 6.51 1.04 -4.21
CA ILE A 50 7.50 0.38 -3.35
C ILE A 50 7.79 -1.00 -3.94
N ASN A 51 9.07 -1.36 -4.00
CA ASN A 51 9.49 -2.75 -4.22
C ASN A 51 9.77 -3.37 -2.85
N ALA A 52 8.95 -4.34 -2.45
CA ALA A 52 9.05 -5.02 -1.16
C ALA A 52 10.21 -6.02 -1.09
N GLN A 53 10.92 -6.26 -2.20
CA GLN A 53 12.03 -7.21 -2.37
C GLN A 53 11.66 -8.69 -2.18
N SER A 54 10.52 -8.99 -1.56
CA SER A 54 9.96 -10.32 -1.35
C SER A 54 8.42 -10.27 -1.40
N ARG A 55 7.78 -11.43 -1.48
CA ARG A 55 6.32 -11.56 -1.55
C ARG A 55 5.69 -10.95 -0.31
N VAL A 56 4.78 -10.00 -0.53
CA VAL A 56 4.00 -9.34 0.51
C VAL A 56 2.95 -10.31 1.04
N THR A 57 2.98 -10.51 2.36
CA THR A 57 2.05 -11.38 3.08
C THR A 57 1.04 -10.61 3.91
N GLY A 58 1.32 -9.35 4.25
CA GLY A 58 0.40 -8.53 5.03
C GLY A 58 0.87 -7.08 5.16
N LEU A 59 -0.07 -6.20 5.53
CA LEU A 59 0.18 -4.78 5.74
C LEU A 59 -0.64 -4.27 6.93
N ALA A 60 -0.02 -3.42 7.74
CA ALA A 60 -0.69 -2.75 8.85
C ALA A 60 -0.31 -1.27 8.90
N TRP A 61 -1.31 -0.40 8.87
CA TRP A 61 -1.10 1.03 9.06
C TRP A 61 -0.90 1.37 10.53
N GLN A 62 0.01 2.32 10.79
CA GLN A 62 0.02 3.01 12.07
C GLN A 62 -1.29 3.79 12.24
N ARG A 63 -1.88 3.81 13.43
CA ARG A 63 -3.14 4.53 13.71
C ARG A 63 -3.12 6.00 13.29
N GLY A 64 -1.98 6.68 13.45
CA GLY A 64 -1.82 8.08 13.02
C GLY A 64 -1.62 8.27 11.52
N GLY A 65 -1.50 7.18 10.74
CA GLY A 65 -1.30 7.18 9.29
C GLY A 65 0.07 7.63 8.81
N LYS A 66 1.00 8.00 9.70
CA LYS A 66 2.34 8.48 9.34
C LYS A 66 3.27 7.40 8.79
N ALA A 67 3.04 6.15 9.17
CA ALA A 67 3.80 4.99 8.69
C ALA A 67 2.89 3.76 8.50
N PHE A 68 3.42 2.76 7.81
CA PHE A 68 2.82 1.42 7.73
C PHE A 68 3.91 0.36 7.71
N ALA A 69 3.59 -0.80 8.29
CA ALA A 69 4.43 -1.98 8.30
C ALA A 69 4.01 -2.94 7.18
N LEU A 70 5.00 -3.56 6.56
CA LEU A 70 4.85 -4.54 5.51
C LEU A 70 5.53 -5.84 5.95
N SER A 71 4.78 -6.93 6.05
CA SER A 71 5.35 -8.26 6.27
C SER A 71 5.58 -8.96 4.93
N THR A 72 6.74 -9.61 4.83
CA THR A 72 7.16 -10.29 3.61
C THR A 72 7.60 -11.72 3.88
N ALA A 73 7.52 -12.57 2.85
CA ALA A 73 7.83 -13.99 2.94
C ALA A 73 9.32 -14.32 3.18
N ASP A 74 10.20 -13.32 3.13
CA ASP A 74 11.61 -13.45 3.52
C ASP A 74 11.81 -13.41 5.05
N GLY A 75 10.72 -13.32 5.82
CA GLY A 75 10.73 -13.28 7.29
C GLY A 75 10.94 -11.89 7.87
N ASN A 76 11.16 -10.88 7.04
CA ASN A 76 11.37 -9.50 7.50
C ASN A 76 10.04 -8.73 7.58
N CYS A 77 10.01 -7.73 8.45
CA CYS A 77 9.01 -6.68 8.48
C CYS A 77 9.64 -5.34 8.14
N ARG A 78 9.13 -4.65 7.12
CA ARG A 78 9.66 -3.37 6.65
C ARG A 78 8.70 -2.25 7.04
N LEU A 79 9.20 -1.22 7.70
CA LEU A 79 8.43 -0.03 8.09
C LEU A 79 8.66 1.08 7.06
N TYR A 80 7.59 1.64 6.52
CA TYR A 80 7.63 2.71 5.53
C TYR A 80 6.96 3.98 6.04
N ASP A 81 7.49 5.13 5.65
CA ASP A 81 6.84 6.43 5.83
C ASP A 81 5.72 6.58 4.79
N SER A 82 4.50 6.87 5.26
CA SER A 82 3.31 6.90 4.41
C SER A 82 3.30 8.05 3.40
N ASN A 83 3.97 9.17 3.70
CA ASN A 83 3.97 10.35 2.83
C ASN A 83 4.96 10.20 1.69
N THR A 84 6.13 9.63 1.99
CA THR A 84 7.27 9.60 1.09
C THR A 84 7.50 8.23 0.44
N GLY A 85 6.94 7.16 1.02
CA GLY A 85 7.20 5.79 0.60
C GLY A 85 8.62 5.31 0.91
N LYS A 86 9.38 6.05 1.71
CA LYS A 86 10.75 5.69 2.08
C LYS A 86 10.75 4.64 3.19
N LEU A 87 11.70 3.71 3.09
CA LEU A 87 11.96 2.73 4.13
C LEU A 87 12.55 3.43 5.36
N VAL A 88 11.91 3.22 6.51
CA VAL A 88 12.31 3.77 7.82
C VAL A 88 13.14 2.75 8.60
N ALA A 89 12.71 1.49 8.60
CA ALA A 89 13.38 0.41 9.32
C ALA A 89 13.06 -0.97 8.72
N VAL A 90 13.94 -1.93 8.99
CA VAL A 90 13.71 -3.36 8.77
C VAL A 90 13.81 -4.04 10.13
N VAL A 91 12.84 -4.88 10.45
CA VAL A 91 12.70 -5.64 11.70
C VAL A 91 12.69 -7.12 11.38
#